data_AF-A0A7X6DTA8-F1
#
_entry.id   AF-A0A7X6DTA8-F1
#
_cell.length_a   1.000
_cell.length_b   1.000
_cell.length_c   1.000
_cell.angle_alpha   90.00
_cell.angle_beta   90.00
_cell.angle_gamma   90.00
#
_symmetry.space_group_name_H-M   'P 1'
#
loop_
_entity.id
_entity.type
_entity.pdbx_description
1 polymer ?
#
loop_
_entity_poly.entity_id
_entity_poly.type
_entity_poly.pdbx_seq_one_letter_code
_entity_poly.pdbx_strand_id
1 'polypeptide(L)' 'MKTSVEIDKKLYQNVKEVLGTETLKETIKKSFEEVLHHKALENSARLLGKIDLDLTVDSIRKQRRKRMF' A
#
# COMPACT_ATOMS: atom_id res chain seq x y z
N MET A 1 8.36 21.80 8.66
CA MET A 1 9.49 21.46 9.56
C MET A 1 10.70 21.11 8.69
N LYS A 2 11.91 21.52 9.08
CA LYS A 2 13.14 21.08 8.38
C LYS A 2 13.72 19.89 9.13
N THR A 3 14.01 18.82 8.40
CA THR A 3 14.58 17.58 8.95
C THR A 3 15.84 17.27 8.16
N SER A 4 16.93 16.99 8.86
CA SER A 4 18.18 16.51 8.24
C SER A 4 18.22 14.99 8.33
N VAL A 5 18.65 14.35 7.25
CA VAL A 5 18.74 12.89 7.13
C VAL A 5 19.97 12.56 6.32
N GLU A 6 20.76 11.58 6.79
CA GLU A 6 21.85 11.01 6.02
C GLU A 6 21.32 9.94 5.09
N ILE A 7 21.74 10.00 3.82
CA ILE A 7 21.33 9.07 2.78
C ILE A 7 22.58 8.67 1.99
N ASP A 8 22.74 7.37 1.76
CA ASP A 8 23.79 6.88 0.88
C ASP A 8 23.61 7.45 -0.54
N LYS A 9 24.69 8.01 -1.09
CA LYS A 9 24.67 8.70 -2.39
C LYS A 9 24.32 7.74 -3.55
N LYS A 10 24.77 6.48 -3.51
CA LYS A 10 24.44 5.47 -4.52
C LYS A 10 22.97 5.09 -4.44
N LEU A 11 22.45 4.90 -3.22
CA LEU A 11 21.03 4.63 -3.01
C LEU A 11 20.17 5.78 -3.55
N TYR A 12 20.55 7.03 -3.26
CA TYR A 12 19.86 8.20 -3.78
C TYR A 12 19.85 8.24 -5.31
N GLN A 13 20.97 7.99 -5.98
CA GLN A 13 21.02 7.97 -7.44
C GLN A 13 20.11 6.90 -8.04
N ASN A 14 20.14 5.68 -7.50
CA ASN A 14 19.28 4.60 -7.97
C ASN A 14 17.79 4.95 -7.82
N VAL A 15 17.40 5.47 -6.65
CA VAL A 15 16.01 5.86 -6.39
C VAL A 15 15.59 7.04 -7.27
N LYS A 16 16.49 7.99 -7.52
CA LYS A 16 16.25 9.12 -8.40
C LYS A 16 15.93 8.67 -9.83
N GLU A 17 16.72 7.73 -10.35
CA GLU A 17 16.52 7.13 -11.69
C GLU A 17 15.20 6.35 -11.76
N VAL A 18 14.94 5.48 -10.78
CA VAL A 18 13.72 4.66 -10.73
C VAL A 18 12.46 5.53 -10.66
N LEU A 19 12.48 6.59 -9.86
CA LEU A 19 11.33 7.48 -9.68
C LEU A 19 11.26 8.61 -10.72
N GLY A 20 12.26 8.73 -11.60
CA GLY A 20 12.34 9.79 -12.62
C GLY A 20 12.24 11.19 -12.03
N THR A 21 12.92 11.44 -10.91
CA THR A 21 12.82 12.72 -10.18
C THR A 21 14.03 13.62 -10.41
N GLU A 22 13.84 14.93 -10.28
CA GLU A 22 14.93 15.88 -10.54
C GLU A 22 15.64 16.34 -9.26
N THR A 23 14.89 16.47 -8.16
CA THR A 23 15.39 17.05 -6.90
C THR A 23 15.32 16.07 -5.73
N LEU A 24 16.28 16.18 -4.79
CA LEU A 24 16.31 15.37 -3.57
C LEU A 24 14.98 15.39 -2.81
N LYS A 25 14.37 16.58 -2.67
CA LYS A 25 13.10 16.75 -1.96
C LYS A 25 11.97 16.00 -2.64
N GLU A 26 11.91 16.05 -3.96
CA GLU A 26 10.90 15.33 -4.75
C GLU A 26 11.13 13.82 -4.68
N THR A 27 12.37 13.35 -4.81
CA THR A 27 12.75 11.95 -4.66
C THR A 27 12.30 11.41 -3.31
N ILE A 28 12.61 12.12 -2.21
CA ILE A 28 12.21 11.72 -0.85
C ILE A 28 10.68 11.68 -0.71
N LYS A 29 9.99 12.70 -1.23
CA LYS A 29 8.53 12.77 -1.15
C LYS A 29 7.88 11.60 -1.88
N LYS A 30 8.24 11.36 -3.15
CA LYS A 30 7.70 10.25 -3.95
C LYS A 30 8.06 8.89 -3.35
N SER A 31 9.26 8.75 -2.77
CA SER A 31 9.65 7.52 -2.07
C SER A 31 8.72 7.19 -0.90
N PHE A 32 8.35 8.18 -0.09
CA PHE A 32 7.40 7.97 1.01
C PHE A 32 6.00 7.66 0.51
N GLU A 33 5.54 8.35 -0.53
CA GLU A 33 4.24 8.09 -1.16
C GLU A 33 4.17 6.65 -1.70
N GLU A 34 5.23 6.17 -2.35
CA GLU A 34 5.29 4.81 -2.90
C GLU A 34 5.28 3.74 -1.81
N VAL A 35 5.98 3.95 -0.70
CA VAL A 35 5.97 3.03 0.45
C VAL A 35 4.57 2.93 1.05
N LEU A 36 3.88 4.07 1.21
CA LEU A 36 2.50 4.09 1.71
C LEU A 36 1.55 3.40 0.74
N HIS A 37 1.71 3.64 -0.56
CA HIS A 37 0.91 3.01 -1.61
C HIS A 37 1.11 1.49 -1.64
N HIS A 38 2.35 1.02 -1.62
CA HIS A 38 2.69 -0.40 -1.58
C HIS A 38 2.10 -1.09 -0.33
N LYS A 39 2.18 -0.45 0.84
CA LYS A 39 1.59 -0.98 2.07
C LYS A 39 0.06 -1.02 2.01
N ALA A 40 -0.57 -0.04 1.38
CA ALA A 40 -2.02 -0.05 1.15
C ALA A 40 -2.43 -1.19 0.22
N LEU A 41 -1.66 -1.44 -0.85
CA LEU A 41 -1.87 -2.57 -1.76
C LEU A 41 -1.64 -3.93 -1.07
N GLU A 42 -0.62 -4.04 -0.22
CA GLU A 42 -0.38 -5.27 0.55
C GLU A 42 -1.54 -5.55 1.52
N ASN A 43 -2.05 -4.51 2.18
CA ASN A 43 -3.20 -4.63 3.07
C ASN A 43 -4.47 -5.01 2.30
N SER A 44 -4.70 -4.42 1.12
CA SER A 44 -5.86 -4.77 0.29
C SER A 44 -5.74 -6.21 -0.22
N ALA A 45 -4.56 -6.65 -0.66
CA ALA A 45 -4.31 -8.03 -1.05
C ALA A 45 -4.55 -9.02 0.11
N ARG A 46 -4.09 -8.68 1.32
CA ARG A 46 -4.35 -9.49 2.53
C ARG A 46 -5.85 -9.54 2.89
N LEU A 47 -6.57 -8.44 2.68
CA LEU A 47 -8.03 -8.40 2.91
C LEU A 47 -8.77 -9.20 1.84
N LEU A 48 -8.37 -9.09 0.57
CA LEU A 48 -8.93 -9.86 -0.55
C LEU A 48 -8.65 -11.36 -0.41
N GLY A 49 -7.45 -11.75 0.02
CA GLY A 49 -7.14 -13.15 0.35
C GLY A 49 -7.87 -13.68 1.59
N LYS A 50 -8.47 -12.80 2.41
CA LYS A 50 -9.34 -13.16 3.54
C LYS A 50 -10.83 -13.02 3.23
N ILE A 51 -11.19 -12.42 2.10
CA ILE A 51 -12.56 -12.52 1.61
C ILE A 51 -12.65 -13.93 1.05
N ASP A 52 -13.38 -14.81 1.75
CA ASP A 52 -13.85 -16.07 1.18
C ASP A 52 -14.59 -15.70 -0.11
N LEU A 53 -13.90 -15.80 -1.25
CA LEU A 53 -14.50 -15.70 -2.58
C LEU A 53 -15.49 -16.86 -2.80
N ASP A 54 -15.47 -17.86 -1.91
CA ASP A 54 -16.46 -18.93 -1.76
C ASP A 54 -17.73 -18.52 -0.98
N LEU A 55 -17.95 -17.22 -0.75
CA LEU A 55 -19.26 -16.71 -0.33
C LEU A 55 -20.27 -16.84 -1.50
N THR A 56 -20.74 -18.06 -1.73
CA THR A 56 -21.87 -18.33 -2.62
C THR A 56 -23.09 -17.52 -2.16
N VAL A 57 -23.95 -17.09 -3.09
CA VAL A 57 -25.18 -16.32 -2.77
C VAL A 57 -26.01 -16.98 -1.64
N ASP A 58 -25.99 -18.32 -1.56
CA ASP A 58 -26.70 -19.08 -0.55
C ASP A 58 -26.11 -18.98 0.87
N SER A 59 -24.78 -18.86 1.02
CA SER A 59 -24.14 -18.68 2.33
C SER A 59 -24.39 -17.28 2.90
N ILE A 60 -24.41 -16.26 2.02
CA ILE A 60 -24.82 -14.89 2.37
C ILE A 60 -26.30 -14.83 2.79
N ARG A 61 -27.18 -15.54 2.07
CA ARG A 61 -28.62 -15.63 2.43
C ARG A 61 -28.84 -16.34 3.77
N LYS A 62 -28.05 -17.36 4.11
CA LYS A 62 -28.13 -18.05 5.41
C LYS A 62 -27.62 -17.18 6.55
N GLN A 63 -26.51 -16.45 6.38
CA GLN A 63 -25.99 -15.53 7.40
C GLN A 63 -26.95 -14.37 7.69
N ARG A 64 -27.61 -13.81 6.66
CA ARG A 64 -28.61 -12.74 6.84
C ARG A 64 -29.82 -13.20 7.66
N ARG A 65 -30.31 -14.43 7.42
CA ARG A 65 -31.41 -15.01 8.22
C ARG A 65 -31.03 -15.24 9.69
N LYS A 66 -29.77 -15.56 9.97
CA LYS A 66 -29.26 -15.80 11.34
C LYS A 66 -29.16 -14.52 12.19
N ARG A 67 -29.14 -13.34 11.58
CA ARG A 67 -29.13 -12.03 12.28
C ARG A 67 -30.54 -11.46 12.53
N MET A 68 -31.59 -12.10 12.02
CA MET A 68 -32.98 -11.69 12.20
C MET A 68 -33.72 -12.46 13.30
N PHE A 69 -33.02 -13.29 14.07
CA PHE A 69 -33.53 -13.97 15.26
C PHE A 69 -32.76 -13.49 16.49
#